data_AF-A0A914SHX8-F1
#
_entry.id   AF-A0A914SHX8-F1
#
_cell.length_a   1.000
_cell.length_b   1.000
_cell.length_c   1.000
_cell.angle_alpha   90.00
_cell.angle_beta   90.00
_cell.angle_gamma   90.00
#
_symmetry.space_group_name_H-M   'P 1'
#
loop_
_entity.id
_entity.type
_entity.pdbx_description
1 polymer ?
#
loop_
_entity_poly.entity_id
_entity_poly.type
_entity_poly.pdbx_seq_one_letter_code
_entity_poly.pdbx_strand_id
1 'polypeptide(L)' 'MKKFLSLAVIFFTILLPCFCDEELTEGPIIETKYGKVQGFEYSLKNGNIANIFLGIPFAEPPLKSLRFEVS' A
#
# COMPACT_ATOMS: atom_id res chain seq x y z
N MET A 1 -38.17 -19.07 24.86
CA MET A 1 -37.29 -19.50 23.75
C MET A 1 -37.13 -18.44 22.65
N LYS A 2 -38.21 -17.81 22.15
CA LYS A 2 -38.15 -16.81 21.06
C LYS A 2 -37.33 -15.54 21.40
N LYS A 3 -37.35 -15.08 22.66
CA LYS A 3 -36.58 -13.90 23.12
C LYS A 3 -35.07 -14.12 23.16
N PHE A 4 -34.63 -15.33 23.52
CA PHE A 4 -33.21 -15.71 23.50
C PHE A 4 -32.68 -15.89 22.07
N LEU A 5 -33.52 -16.45 21.18
CA LEU A 5 -33.21 -16.54 19.76
C LEU A 5 -33.10 -15.14 19.12
N SER A 6 -33.98 -14.21 19.49
CA SER A 6 -33.93 -12.82 19.03
C SER A 6 -32.69 -12.06 19.52
N LEU A 7 -32.24 -12.28 20.77
CA LEU A 7 -31.07 -11.60 21.31
C LEU A 7 -29.77 -12.13 20.69
N ALA A 8 -29.70 -13.44 20.41
CA ALA A 8 -28.58 -14.05 19.68
C ALA A 8 -28.50 -13.56 18.22
N VAL A 9 -29.65 -13.38 17.56
CA VAL A 9 -29.72 -12.78 16.22
C VAL A 9 -29.25 -11.33 16.24
N ILE A 10 -29.67 -10.54 17.23
CA ILE A 10 -29.25 -9.14 17.39
C ILE A 10 -27.73 -9.05 17.64
N PHE A 11 -27.18 -9.91 18.52
CA PHE A 11 -25.74 -9.99 18.78
C PHE A 11 -24.95 -10.36 17.52
N PHE A 12 -25.43 -11.33 16.74
CA PHE A 12 -24.83 -11.72 15.47
C PHE A 12 -24.90 -10.59 14.43
N THR A 13 -26.03 -9.88 14.32
CA THR A 13 -26.19 -8.76 13.37
C THR A 13 -25.45 -7.48 13.77
N ILE A 14 -25.14 -7.26 15.05
CA ILE A 14 -24.41 -6.08 15.55
C ILE A 14 -22.88 -6.35 15.54
N LEU A 15 -22.45 -7.61 15.67
CA LEU A 15 -21.04 -8.00 15.53
C LEU A 15 -20.61 -8.28 14.09
N LEU A 16 -21.54 -8.51 13.16
CA LEU A 16 -21.22 -8.77 11.75
C LEU A 16 -20.92 -7.58 10.83
N PRO A 17 -21.13 -6.29 11.16
CA PRO A 17 -20.69 -5.20 10.31
C PRO A 17 -19.60 -4.41 11.04
N CYS A 18 -18.42 -5.02 11.23
CA CYS A 18 -17.20 -4.27 11.52
C CYS A 18 -16.00 -4.89 10.79
N PHE A 19 -16.24 -5.36 9.57
CA PHE A 19 -15.18 -5.61 8.60
C PHE A 19 -15.55 -4.83 7.34
N CYS A 20 -15.63 -3.50 7.46
CA CYS A 20 -15.13 -2.69 6.37
C CYS A 20 -13.62 -2.82 6.50
N ASP A 21 -13.06 -3.89 5.92
CA ASP A 21 -11.66 -3.87 5.58
C ASP A 21 -11.53 -2.72 4.58
N GLU A 22 -11.11 -1.56 5.08
CA GLU A 22 -10.33 -0.67 4.25
C GLU A 22 -9.09 -1.48 3.94
N GLU A 23 -9.13 -2.21 2.83
CA GLU A 23 -7.97 -2.92 2.31
C GLU A 23 -6.93 -1.82 2.11
N LEU A 24 -6.00 -1.70 3.06
CA LEU A 24 -4.78 -0.94 2.90
C LEU A 24 -4.04 -1.65 1.78
N THR A 25 -4.37 -1.30 0.54
CA THR A 25 -3.74 -1.86 -0.64
C THR A 25 -2.31 -1.36 -0.63
N GLU A 26 -1.42 -2.17 -0.07
CA GLU A 26 0.00 -1.93 -0.14
C GLU A 26 0.39 -1.81 -1.62
N GLY A 27 1.05 -0.72 -1.98
CA GLY A 27 1.45 -0.49 -3.37
C GLY A 27 2.45 -1.55 -3.87
N PRO A 28 2.65 -1.65 -5.19
CA PRO A 28 3.44 -2.72 -5.79
C PRO A 28 4.88 -2.72 -5.25
N ILE A 29 5.40 -3.91 -4.94
CA ILE A 29 6.80 -4.12 -4.54
C ILE A 29 7.56 -4.78 -5.70
N ILE A 30 8.70 -4.21 -6.08
CA ILE A 30 9.58 -4.75 -7.13
C ILE A 30 10.98 -5.02 -6.59
N GLU A 31 11.67 -5.99 -7.19
CA GLU A 31 13.08 -6.27 -6.92
C GLU A 31 13.98 -5.48 -7.88
N THR A 32 15.01 -4.81 -7.36
CA THR A 32 16.04 -4.14 -8.16
C THR A 32 17.40 -4.78 -7.89
N LYS A 33 18.44 -4.39 -8.63
CA LYS A 33 19.83 -4.82 -8.34
C LYS A 33 20.32 -4.46 -6.92
N TYR A 34 19.66 -3.52 -6.24
CA TYR A 34 20.03 -3.02 -4.91
C TYR A 34 18.98 -3.34 -3.83
N GLY A 35 18.01 -4.21 -4.13
CA GLY A 35 16.97 -4.64 -3.20
C GLY A 35 15.57 -4.21 -3.60
N LYS A 36 14.62 -4.43 -2.68
CA LYS A 36 13.19 -4.19 -2.88
C LYS A 36 12.82 -2.72 -2.81
N VAL A 37 11.90 -2.30 -3.67
CA VAL A 37 11.31 -0.95 -3.68
C VAL A 37 9.79 -1.08 -3.71
N GLN A 38 9.12 -0.32 -2.84
CA GLN A 38 7.67 -0.18 -2.83
C GLN A 38 7.25 1.10 -3.56
N GLY A 39 6.31 0.97 -4.49
CA GLY A 39 5.69 2.07 -5.22
C GLY A 39 4.24 2.28 -4.81
N PHE A 40 3.48 2.93 -5.68
CA PHE A 40 2.02 3.10 -5.54
C PHE A 40 1.36 3.10 -6.92
N GLU A 41 0.06 2.82 -6.94
CA GLU A 41 -0.75 2.91 -8.16
C GLU A 41 -1.31 4.33 -8.34
N TYR A 42 -1.36 4.79 -9.58
CA TYR A 42 -1.90 6.09 -9.95
C TYR A 42 -2.87 5.96 -11.11
N SER A 43 -4.10 6.44 -10.92
CA SER A 43 -5.13 6.49 -11.95
C SER A 43 -4.88 7.64 -12.92
N LEU A 44 -4.62 7.30 -14.18
CA LEU A 44 -4.43 8.25 -15.27
C LEU A 44 -5.78 8.79 -15.76
N LYS A 45 -5.76 9.95 -16.43
CA LYS A 45 -6.97 10.61 -16.96
C LYS A 45 -7.73 9.78 -18.00
N ASN A 46 -7.06 8.86 -18.67
CA ASN A 46 -7.64 7.96 -19.67
C ASN A 46 -8.20 6.66 -19.07
N GLY A 47 -8.23 6.53 -17.74
CA GLY A 47 -8.72 5.34 -17.03
C GLY A 47 -7.69 4.22 -16.86
N ASN A 48 -6.47 4.37 -17.38
CA ASN A 48 -5.40 3.40 -17.14
C ASN A 48 -4.80 3.59 -15.73
N ILE A 49 -4.25 2.52 -15.16
CA ILE A 49 -3.51 2.55 -13.90
C ILE A 49 -2.02 2.45 -14.20
N ALA A 50 -1.21 3.29 -13.57
CA ALA A 50 0.24 3.25 -13.64
C ALA A 50 0.85 2.91 -12.28
N ASN A 51 1.84 2.03 -12.27
CA ASN A 51 2.68 1.78 -11.11
C ASN A 51 3.79 2.83 -11.07
N ILE A 52 3.81 3.67 -10.04
CA ILE A 52 4.74 4.77 -9.87
C ILE A 52 5.75 4.43 -8.76
N PHE A 53 7.03 4.59 -9.08
CA PHE A 53 8.14 4.45 -8.12
C PHE A 53 9.02 5.69 -8.20
N LEU A 54 9.19 6.41 -7.09
CA LEU A 54 9.91 7.69 -7.03
C LEU A 54 11.08 7.60 -6.05
N GLY A 55 12.10 8.42 -6.27
CA GLY A 55 13.22 8.55 -5.34
C GLY A 55 14.13 7.31 -5.24
N ILE A 56 14.09 6.40 -6.22
CA ILE A 56 14.97 5.22 -6.23
C ILE A 56 16.42 5.68 -6.40
N PRO A 57 17.31 5.37 -5.44
CA PRO A 57 18.73 5.70 -5.57
C PRO A 57 19.37 4.86 -6.68
N PHE A 58 20.11 5.52 -7.57
CA PHE A 58 20.86 4.86 -8.65
C PHE A 58 22.38 4.98 -8.49
N ALA A 59 22.84 5.86 -7.60
CA ALA A 59 24.23 6.15 -7.29
C ALA A 59 24.37 6.54 -5.81
N GLU A 60 25.61 6.61 -5.33
CA GLU A 60 25.89 7.13 -3.99
C GLU A 60 25.60 8.65 -3.91
N PRO A 61 25.10 9.16 -2.78
CA PRO A 61 24.90 10.60 -2.61
C PRO A 61 26.22 11.37 -2.80
N PRO A 62 26.26 12.43 -3.64
CA PRO A 62 27.50 13.16 -3.95
C PRO A 62 27.90 14.13 -2.83
N LEU A 63 28.19 13.56 -1.66
CA LEU A 63 28.57 14.28 -0.44
C LEU A 63 30.09 14.36 -0.30
N LYS A 64 30.57 15.40 0.38
CA LYS A 64 31.99 15.60 0.70
C LYS A 64 32.90 15.47 -0.54
N SER A 65 33.82 14.51 -0.54
CA SER A 65 34.76 14.24 -1.62
C SER A 65 34.10 13.67 -2.89
N LEU A 66 32.87 13.19 -2.81
CA LEU A 66 32.10 12.77 -4.00
C LEU A 66 31.46 13.95 -4.73
N ARG A 67 31.48 15.15 -4.13
CA ARG A 67 30.98 16.35 -4.81
C ARG A 67 31.90 16.66 -5.98
N PHE A 68 31.31 16.82 -7.16
CA PHE A 68 31.99 17.05 -8.44
C PHE A 68 32.67 15.81 -9.06
N GLU A 69 32.48 14.62 -8.49
CA GLU A 69 32.86 13.35 -9.11
C GLU A 69 31.74 12.81 -10.02
N VAL A 70 32.09 11.99 -11.01
CA VAL A 70 31.13 11.37 -11.93
C VAL A 70 30.34 10.27 -11.20
N SER A 71 29.01 10.31 -11.32
CA SER A 71 28.05 9.37 -10.72
C SER A 71 27.89 8.07 -11.48
#